data_AF-A0A0S3T3N6-F1
#
_entry.id   AF-A0A0S3T3N6-F1
#
_cell.length_a   1.000
_cell.length_b   1.000
_cell.length_c   1.000
_cell.angle_alpha   90.00
_cell.angle_beta   90.00
_cell.angle_gamma   90.00
#
_symmetry.space_group_name_H-M   'P 1'
#
loop_
_entity.id
_entity.type
_entity.pdbx_description
1 polymer ?
#
loop_
_entity_poly.entity_id
_entity_poly.type
_entity_poly.pdbx_seq_one_letter_code
_entity_poly.pdbx_strand_id
1 'polypeptide(L)'
;MGSFKGHALPGTLFLVIGLWHIWGSVVRYVRNPKKFEVRVWNPVPGFDGRLKHLELYVITIGAFIDMCIELLYSTHLKFFVNGVLNPSHMNDFEHSGMLLMFFIFGVVALLSQETRFLPLPEGALCLIAASAFCAEYLLFYFHSTTHKGLEGYYHTLLVFLVGLCILSSIAGALLPTSFPVDLCNGIAIALQGFWFYQTAFVLYGPMMPSGCKLGEMSVTCHSADSEVRGELLANFQLFVAVLVVLVGTVVSYGFAASRYGKYEVKSLHAFQVGFDED
;
A
#
# COMPACT_ATOMS: atom_id res chain seq x y z
N MET A 1 10.81 11.69 -14.05
CA MET A 1 12.07 11.09 -13.55
C MET A 1 11.84 10.71 -12.10
N GLY A 2 12.37 9.58 -11.66
CA GLY A 2 12.30 9.25 -10.25
C GLY A 2 13.19 10.17 -9.43
N SER A 3 12.78 10.41 -8.19
CA SER A 3 13.60 11.11 -7.20
C SER A 3 13.52 10.38 -5.86
N PHE A 4 14.49 10.64 -4.98
CA PHE A 4 14.46 10.07 -3.62
C PHE A 4 13.15 10.39 -2.91
N LYS A 5 12.71 11.65 -2.94
CA LYS A 5 11.47 12.09 -2.29
C LYS A 5 10.24 11.47 -2.94
N GLY A 6 10.21 11.43 -4.28
CA GLY A 6 9.12 10.84 -5.06
C GLY A 6 8.92 9.35 -4.84
N HIS A 7 9.91 8.64 -4.28
CA HIS A 7 9.76 7.24 -3.87
C HIS A 7 9.57 7.09 -2.36
N ALA A 8 10.33 7.85 -1.55
CA ALA A 8 10.28 7.73 -0.09
C ALA A 8 8.94 8.17 0.50
N LEU A 9 8.32 9.22 -0.05
CA LEU A 9 7.03 9.73 0.41
C LEU A 9 5.88 8.73 0.20
N PRO A 10 5.58 8.29 -1.04
CA PRO A 10 4.54 7.27 -1.26
C PRO A 10 4.90 5.95 -0.57
N GLY A 11 6.18 5.56 -0.55
CA GLY A 11 6.63 4.37 0.17
C GLY A 11 6.32 4.40 1.66
N THR A 12 6.49 5.55 2.31
CA THR A 12 6.13 5.73 3.72
C THR A 12 4.62 5.61 3.93
N LEU A 13 3.81 6.24 3.06
CA LEU A 13 2.36 6.19 3.16
C LEU A 13 1.83 4.76 3.00
N PHE A 14 2.23 4.07 1.93
CA PHE A 14 1.84 2.67 1.72
C PHE A 14 2.34 1.76 2.83
N LEU A 15 3.55 1.95 3.35
CA LEU A 15 4.07 1.11 4.43
C LEU A 15 3.26 1.31 5.73
N VAL A 16 2.95 2.56 6.10
CA VAL A 16 2.14 2.87 7.28
C VAL A 16 0.74 2.28 7.15
N ILE A 17 0.08 2.47 6.00
CA ILE A 17 -1.25 1.92 5.74
C ILE A 17 -1.22 0.39 5.71
N GLY A 18 -0.24 -0.23 5.05
CA GLY A 18 -0.09 -1.68 5.00
C GLY A 18 0.11 -2.32 6.38
N LEU A 19 1.00 -1.75 7.20
CA LEU A 19 1.21 -2.21 8.58
C LEU A 19 -0.05 -2.03 9.44
N TRP A 20 -0.77 -0.93 9.23
CA TRP A 20 -2.07 -0.70 9.88
C TRP A 20 -3.09 -1.76 9.47
N HIS A 21 -3.19 -2.09 8.19
CA HIS A 21 -4.08 -3.14 7.68
C HIS A 21 -3.74 -4.52 8.27
N ILE A 22 -2.46 -4.89 8.33
CA ILE A 22 -2.01 -6.13 8.96
C ILE A 22 -2.48 -6.18 10.41
N TRP A 23 -2.20 -5.12 11.18
CA TRP A 23 -2.58 -5.05 12.59
C TRP A 23 -4.10 -5.11 12.78
N GLY A 24 -4.85 -4.34 12.01
CA GLY A 24 -6.30 -4.29 12.08
C GLY A 24 -6.96 -5.63 11.73
N SER A 25 -6.50 -6.28 10.66
CA SER A 25 -6.95 -7.62 10.26
C SER A 25 -6.72 -8.65 11.36
N VAL A 26 -5.50 -8.70 11.89
CA VAL A 26 -5.11 -9.61 12.98
C VAL A 26 -5.96 -9.38 14.23
N VAL A 27 -6.11 -8.13 14.67
CA VAL A 27 -6.90 -7.81 15.88
C VAL A 27 -8.37 -8.15 15.69
N ARG A 28 -8.95 -7.89 14.52
CA ARG A 28 -10.34 -8.28 14.21
C ARG A 28 -10.52 -9.79 14.28
N TYR A 29 -9.62 -10.53 13.64
CA TYR A 29 -9.68 -11.99 13.62
C TYR A 29 -9.55 -12.59 15.01
N VAL A 30 -8.53 -12.19 15.78
CA VAL A 30 -8.30 -12.71 17.13
C VAL A 30 -9.47 -12.38 18.08
N ARG A 31 -10.14 -11.23 17.91
CA ARG A 31 -11.27 -10.84 18.77
C ARG A 31 -12.52 -11.66 18.50
N ASN A 32 -12.82 -11.94 17.23
CA ASN A 32 -14.00 -12.73 16.87
C ASN A 32 -13.81 -13.41 15.50
N PRO A 33 -13.22 -14.62 15.46
CA PRO A 33 -12.99 -15.34 14.21
C PRO A 33 -14.29 -15.66 13.46
N LYS A 34 -15.39 -15.88 14.19
CA LYS A 34 -16.69 -16.29 13.62
C LYS A 34 -17.43 -15.15 12.92
N LYS A 35 -17.16 -13.90 13.31
CA LYS A 35 -17.75 -12.68 12.70
C LYS A 35 -16.70 -11.90 11.91
N PHE A 36 -15.63 -12.57 11.49
CA PHE A 36 -14.60 -11.93 10.71
C PHE A 36 -15.14 -11.55 9.33
N GLU A 37 -14.90 -10.29 8.95
CA GLU A 37 -15.19 -9.76 7.63
C GLU A 37 -13.97 -8.96 7.16
N VAL A 38 -13.62 -9.14 5.89
CA VAL A 38 -12.65 -8.34 5.15
C VAL A 38 -13.06 -6.88 5.27
N ARG A 39 -12.09 -5.97 5.38
CA ARG A 39 -12.36 -4.55 5.18
C ARG A 39 -11.24 -3.88 4.41
N VAL A 40 -11.63 -3.04 3.46
CA VAL A 40 -10.73 -2.19 2.69
C VAL A 40 -10.11 -1.06 3.53
N TRP A 41 -10.61 -0.85 4.75
CA TRP A 41 -10.03 0.07 5.71
C TRP A 41 -10.29 -0.39 7.16
N ASN A 42 -9.46 0.04 8.10
CA ASN A 42 -9.52 -0.37 9.50
C ASN A 42 -9.79 0.81 10.44
N PRO A 43 -10.85 0.75 11.26
CA PRO A 43 -11.14 1.83 12.20
C PRO A 43 -10.16 1.86 13.37
N VAL A 44 -9.82 3.06 13.86
CA VAL A 44 -9.08 3.22 15.13
C VAL A 44 -10.06 3.08 16.30
N PRO A 45 -9.90 2.08 17.18
CA PRO A 45 -10.70 2.00 18.39
C PRO A 45 -10.27 3.06 19.41
N GLY A 46 -11.23 3.70 20.09
CA GLY A 46 -10.98 4.67 21.17
C GLY A 46 -11.29 6.13 20.79
N PHE A 47 -10.83 7.08 21.61
CA PHE A 47 -11.00 8.53 21.42
C PHE A 47 -12.45 8.97 21.14
N ASP A 48 -13.43 8.38 21.83
CA ASP A 48 -14.87 8.63 21.63
C ASP A 48 -15.33 8.49 20.17
N GLY A 49 -14.62 7.68 19.37
CA GLY A 49 -14.91 7.49 17.94
C GLY A 49 -14.43 8.64 17.04
N ARG A 50 -13.81 9.69 17.58
CA ARG A 50 -13.31 10.85 16.80
C ARG A 50 -12.27 10.46 15.75
N LEU A 51 -11.49 9.42 16.03
CA LEU A 51 -10.45 8.91 15.12
C LEU A 51 -10.89 7.68 14.34
N LYS A 52 -12.20 7.35 14.34
CA LYS A 52 -12.72 6.14 13.70
C LYS A 52 -12.24 6.04 12.25
N HIS A 53 -12.36 7.10 11.46
CA HIS A 53 -12.01 7.11 10.02
C HIS A 53 -10.59 7.65 9.73
N LEU A 54 -9.67 7.61 10.71
CA LEU A 54 -8.34 8.20 10.57
C LEU A 54 -7.56 7.65 9.38
N GLU A 55 -7.64 6.35 9.11
CA GLU A 55 -6.99 5.73 7.95
C GLU A 55 -7.47 6.33 6.62
N LEU A 56 -8.79 6.47 6.46
CA LEU A 56 -9.40 7.08 5.29
C LEU A 56 -9.04 8.56 5.14
N TYR A 57 -8.94 9.30 6.25
CA TYR A 57 -8.46 10.69 6.22
C TYR A 57 -7.00 10.77 5.78
N VAL A 58 -6.14 9.87 6.28
CA VAL A 58 -4.72 9.82 5.88
C VAL A 58 -4.60 9.53 4.38
N ILE A 59 -5.35 8.56 3.85
CA ILE A 59 -5.36 8.23 2.42
C ILE A 59 -5.89 9.41 1.60
N THR A 60 -7.06 9.95 1.95
CA THR A 60 -7.73 11.02 1.18
C THR A 60 -6.92 12.31 1.19
N ILE A 61 -6.52 12.78 2.36
CA ILE A 61 -5.77 14.05 2.50
C ILE A 61 -4.36 13.88 1.93
N GLY A 62 -3.71 12.74 2.17
CA GLY A 62 -2.40 12.43 1.61
C GLY A 62 -2.42 12.45 0.09
N ALA A 63 -3.34 11.71 -0.53
CA ALA A 63 -3.51 11.68 -1.99
C ALA A 63 -3.86 13.05 -2.57
N PHE A 64 -4.72 13.83 -1.88
CA PHE A 64 -5.07 15.18 -2.32
C PHE A 64 -3.88 16.14 -2.30
N ILE A 65 -3.12 16.17 -1.20
CA ILE A 65 -1.94 17.04 -1.08
C ILE A 65 -0.90 16.66 -2.12
N ASP A 66 -0.61 15.37 -2.29
CA ASP A 66 0.38 14.90 -3.26
C ASP A 66 -0.07 15.21 -4.69
N MET A 67 -1.35 15.00 -5.01
CA MET A 67 -1.94 15.39 -6.29
C MET A 67 -1.78 16.90 -6.54
N CYS A 68 -1.99 17.75 -5.52
CA CYS A 68 -1.77 19.19 -5.66
C CYS A 68 -0.29 19.55 -5.86
N ILE A 69 0.63 18.84 -5.21
CA ILE A 69 2.07 19.05 -5.39
C ILE A 69 2.46 18.68 -6.83
N GLU A 70 2.11 17.49 -7.29
CA GLU A 70 2.45 17.04 -8.64
C GLU A 70 1.79 17.91 -9.71
N LEU A 71 0.51 18.24 -9.56
CA LEU A 71 -0.21 19.00 -10.57
C LEU A 71 0.14 20.48 -10.59
N LEU A 72 0.29 21.13 -9.43
CA LEU A 72 0.41 22.59 -9.33
C LEU A 72 1.85 23.04 -9.12
N TYR A 73 2.58 22.37 -8.22
CA TYR A 73 3.92 22.79 -7.83
C TYR A 73 4.98 22.26 -8.83
N SER A 74 4.98 20.96 -9.13
CA SER A 74 5.96 20.33 -10.03
C SER A 74 5.84 20.88 -11.46
N THR A 75 4.62 21.12 -11.96
CA THR A 75 4.40 21.69 -13.30
C THR A 75 4.67 23.20 -13.38
N HIS A 76 4.91 23.87 -12.24
CA HIS A 76 4.95 25.33 -12.13
C HIS A 76 3.74 26.03 -12.78
N LEU A 77 2.56 25.38 -12.75
CA LEU A 77 1.32 25.80 -13.43
C LEU A 77 1.43 25.94 -14.97
N LYS A 78 2.48 25.38 -15.58
CA LYS A 78 2.69 25.39 -17.02
C LYS A 78 2.09 24.14 -17.67
N PHE A 79 0.76 24.08 -17.66
CA PHE A 79 0.00 22.98 -18.23
C PHE A 79 0.18 22.83 -19.74
N PHE A 80 0.15 23.95 -20.46
CA PHE A 80 0.20 23.96 -21.92
C PHE A 80 1.38 24.78 -22.41
N VAL A 81 2.12 24.21 -23.37
CA VAL A 81 3.19 24.90 -24.12
C VAL A 81 2.87 24.73 -25.59
N ASN A 82 2.81 25.82 -26.34
CA ASN A 82 2.48 25.83 -27.78
C ASN A 82 1.14 25.14 -28.12
N GLY A 83 0.13 25.24 -27.25
CA GLY A 83 -1.20 24.66 -27.47
C GLY A 83 -1.31 23.15 -27.23
N VAL A 84 -0.23 22.50 -26.77
CA VAL A 84 -0.20 21.08 -26.40
C VAL A 84 0.14 20.94 -24.91
N LEU A 85 -0.32 19.85 -24.28
CA LEU A 85 0.04 19.52 -22.90
C LEU A 85 1.57 19.43 -22.79
N ASN A 86 2.14 20.08 -21.78
CA ASN A 86 3.59 20.26 -21.69
C ASN A 86 4.33 18.91 -21.58
N PRO A 87 5.09 18.50 -22.60
CA PRO A 87 5.77 17.21 -22.60
C PRO A 87 6.80 17.05 -21.48
N SER A 88 7.36 18.16 -20.99
CA SER A 88 8.38 18.14 -19.93
C SER A 88 7.83 17.72 -18.57
N HIS A 89 6.51 17.80 -18.38
CA HIS A 89 5.81 17.49 -17.13
C HIS A 89 4.81 16.33 -17.27
N MET A 90 4.93 15.51 -18.33
CA MET A 90 4.04 14.38 -18.57
C MET A 90 3.98 13.42 -17.37
N ASN A 91 5.13 13.15 -16.76
CA ASN A 91 5.21 12.30 -15.58
C ASN A 91 4.38 12.84 -14.41
N ASP A 92 4.39 14.16 -14.21
CA ASP A 92 3.67 14.83 -13.12
C ASP A 92 2.15 14.75 -13.36
N PHE A 93 1.70 14.84 -14.62
CA PHE A 93 0.30 14.64 -15.00
C PHE A 93 -0.17 13.20 -14.81
N GLU A 94 0.66 12.24 -15.21
CA GLU A 94 0.38 10.82 -15.02
C GLU A 94 0.26 10.51 -13.52
N HIS A 95 1.24 10.93 -12.72
CA HIS A 95 1.22 10.77 -11.25
C HIS A 95 -0.03 11.40 -10.63
N SER A 96 -0.38 12.62 -11.05
CA SER A 96 -1.61 13.30 -10.60
C SER A 96 -2.87 12.49 -10.93
N GLY A 97 -2.91 11.84 -12.11
CA GLY A 97 -4.02 10.97 -12.51
C GLY A 97 -4.14 9.71 -11.65
N MET A 98 -3.02 9.11 -11.27
CA MET A 98 -3.00 7.99 -10.31
C MET A 98 -3.48 8.43 -8.93
N LEU A 99 -2.94 9.53 -8.40
CA LEU A 99 -3.28 10.06 -7.07
C LEU A 99 -4.77 10.46 -7.00
N LEU A 100 -5.33 10.95 -8.11
CA LEU A 100 -6.76 11.22 -8.23
C LEU A 100 -7.61 9.95 -7.98
N MET A 101 -7.17 8.78 -8.45
CA MET A 101 -7.91 7.53 -8.23
C MET A 101 -7.91 7.11 -6.75
N PHE A 102 -6.78 7.26 -6.05
CA PHE A 102 -6.71 7.04 -4.61
C PHE A 102 -7.53 8.07 -3.81
N PHE A 103 -7.55 9.33 -4.26
CA PHE A 103 -8.39 10.37 -3.67
C PHE A 103 -9.88 10.04 -3.85
N ILE A 104 -10.31 9.63 -5.06
CA ILE A 104 -11.69 9.21 -5.32
C ILE A 104 -12.07 8.02 -4.44
N PHE A 105 -11.21 7.01 -4.33
CA PHE A 105 -11.42 5.90 -3.40
C PHE A 105 -11.67 6.39 -1.97
N GLY A 106 -10.79 7.24 -1.44
CA GLY A 106 -10.90 7.77 -0.08
C GLY A 106 -12.20 8.57 0.15
N VAL A 107 -12.57 9.44 -0.78
CA VAL A 107 -13.83 10.20 -0.73
C VAL A 107 -15.04 9.28 -0.77
N VAL A 108 -15.08 8.32 -1.69
CA VAL A 108 -16.21 7.38 -1.80
C VAL A 108 -16.34 6.51 -0.54
N ALA A 109 -15.22 6.03 0.00
CA ALA A 109 -15.20 5.28 1.25
C ALA A 109 -15.72 6.14 2.42
N LEU A 110 -15.25 7.39 2.58
CA LEU A 110 -15.73 8.31 3.62
C LEU A 110 -17.23 8.60 3.48
N LEU A 111 -17.70 8.91 2.26
CA LEU A 111 -19.12 9.15 2.00
C LEU A 111 -19.97 7.93 2.32
N SER A 112 -19.49 6.72 2.00
CA SER A 112 -20.18 5.48 2.32
C SER A 112 -20.27 5.20 3.82
N GLN A 113 -19.35 5.72 4.62
CA GLN A 113 -19.35 5.51 6.09
C GLN A 113 -20.13 6.58 6.85
N GLU A 114 -20.11 7.83 6.36
CA GLU A 114 -20.70 8.98 7.05
C GLU A 114 -22.12 9.30 6.57
N THR A 115 -22.48 8.89 5.35
CA THR A 115 -23.77 9.26 4.74
C THR A 115 -24.65 8.06 4.46
N ARG A 116 -25.97 8.28 4.53
CA ARG A 116 -26.96 7.30 4.08
C ARG A 116 -27.21 7.35 2.58
N PHE A 117 -26.60 8.30 1.87
CA PHE A 117 -26.87 8.54 0.45
C PHE A 117 -26.16 7.53 -0.45
N LEU A 118 -25.02 6.98 0.00
CA LEU A 118 -24.23 6.03 -0.78
C LEU A 118 -23.76 4.84 0.07
N PRO A 119 -24.66 4.00 0.60
CA PRO A 119 -24.29 2.83 1.39
C PRO A 119 -23.72 1.76 0.45
N LEU A 120 -22.40 1.74 0.29
CA LEU A 120 -21.73 0.72 -0.52
C LEU A 120 -21.39 -0.51 0.32
N PRO A 121 -21.61 -1.73 -0.22
CA PRO A 121 -21.09 -2.92 0.41
C PRO A 121 -19.56 -2.91 0.38
N GLU A 122 -18.94 -3.55 1.37
CA GLU A 122 -17.48 -3.58 1.51
C GLU A 122 -16.79 -4.12 0.25
N GLY A 123 -17.37 -5.14 -0.39
CA GLY A 123 -16.85 -5.68 -1.65
C GLY A 123 -16.81 -4.66 -2.78
N ALA A 124 -17.74 -3.70 -2.85
CA ALA A 124 -17.69 -2.63 -3.83
C ALA A 124 -16.53 -1.66 -3.53
N LEU A 125 -16.28 -1.34 -2.25
CA LEU A 125 -15.14 -0.52 -1.85
C LEU A 125 -13.81 -1.23 -2.15
N CYS A 126 -13.74 -2.55 -1.96
CA CYS A 126 -12.59 -3.37 -2.39
C CYS A 126 -12.33 -3.28 -3.91
N LEU A 127 -13.37 -3.30 -4.74
CA LEU A 127 -13.23 -3.15 -6.20
C LEU A 127 -12.81 -1.73 -6.61
N ILE A 128 -13.26 -0.70 -5.88
CA ILE A 128 -12.82 0.68 -6.09
C ILE A 128 -11.34 0.84 -5.69
N ALA A 129 -10.90 0.23 -4.59
CA ALA A 129 -9.49 0.18 -4.24
C ALA A 129 -8.68 -0.56 -5.32
N ALA A 130 -9.19 -1.70 -5.82
CA ALA A 130 -8.55 -2.43 -6.91
C ALA A 130 -8.42 -1.61 -8.20
N SER A 131 -9.38 -0.74 -8.50
CA SER A 131 -9.30 0.15 -9.68
C SER A 131 -8.27 1.27 -9.48
N ALA A 132 -8.10 1.78 -8.26
CA ALA A 132 -7.01 2.71 -7.94
C ALA A 132 -5.63 2.05 -8.08
N PHE A 133 -5.45 0.84 -7.54
CA PHE A 133 -4.21 0.07 -7.75
C PHE A 133 -4.01 -0.32 -9.23
N CYS A 134 -5.08 -0.53 -10.00
CA CYS A 134 -4.98 -0.78 -11.44
C CYS A 134 -4.47 0.45 -12.20
N ALA A 135 -4.95 1.65 -11.84
CA ALA A 135 -4.43 2.90 -12.41
C ALA A 135 -2.94 3.09 -12.08
N GLU A 136 -2.54 2.81 -10.84
CA GLU A 136 -1.13 2.80 -10.41
C GLU A 136 -0.30 1.79 -11.20
N TYR A 137 -0.78 0.55 -11.33
CA TYR A 137 -0.11 -0.51 -12.08
C TYR A 137 0.12 -0.13 -13.53
N LEU A 138 -0.91 0.37 -14.21
CA LEU A 138 -0.82 0.72 -15.63
C LEU A 138 0.18 1.86 -15.84
N LEU A 139 0.12 2.89 -15.01
CA LEU A 139 1.07 3.99 -15.06
C LEU A 139 2.49 3.49 -14.86
N PHE A 140 2.77 2.75 -13.78
CA PHE A 140 4.11 2.26 -13.52
C PHE A 140 4.58 1.23 -14.54
N TYR A 141 3.71 0.43 -15.11
CA TYR A 141 4.09 -0.48 -16.19
C TYR A 141 4.61 0.30 -17.40
N PHE A 142 3.85 1.28 -17.90
CA PHE A 142 4.30 2.09 -19.03
C PHE A 142 5.52 2.96 -18.68
N HIS A 143 5.56 3.53 -17.47
CA HIS A 143 6.73 4.25 -16.98
C HIS A 143 7.98 3.35 -16.89
N SER A 144 7.83 2.15 -16.32
CA SER A 144 8.90 1.16 -16.17
C SER A 144 9.43 0.66 -17.50
N THR A 145 8.60 0.56 -18.55
CA THR A 145 9.09 0.20 -19.91
C THR A 145 10.01 1.26 -20.52
N THR A 146 9.99 2.48 -19.98
CA THR A 146 10.88 3.57 -20.40
C THR A 146 12.26 3.45 -19.73
N HIS A 147 12.32 2.79 -18.56
CA HIS A 147 13.56 2.52 -17.83
C HIS A 147 14.24 1.24 -18.33
N LYS A 148 15.58 1.23 -18.36
CA LYS A 148 16.39 0.06 -18.74
C LYS A 148 17.40 -0.27 -17.65
N GLY A 149 17.86 -1.51 -17.66
CA GLY A 149 18.84 -2.04 -16.70
C GLY A 149 18.31 -2.02 -15.27
N LEU A 150 19.20 -1.70 -14.32
CA LEU A 150 18.92 -1.81 -12.88
C LEU A 150 17.67 -1.03 -12.45
N GLU A 151 17.49 0.20 -12.94
CA GLU A 151 16.32 1.02 -12.60
C GLU A 151 15.02 0.37 -13.06
N GLY A 152 14.99 -0.13 -14.31
CA GLY A 152 13.83 -0.85 -14.84
C GLY A 152 13.54 -2.14 -14.06
N TYR A 153 14.56 -2.82 -13.57
CA TYR A 153 14.40 -4.04 -12.77
C TYR A 153 13.68 -3.77 -11.43
N TYR A 154 14.09 -2.73 -10.69
CA TYR A 154 13.42 -2.35 -9.44
C TYR A 154 11.97 -1.92 -9.68
N HIS A 155 11.70 -1.15 -10.74
CA HIS A 155 10.33 -0.75 -11.08
C HIS A 155 9.48 -1.94 -11.54
N THR A 156 10.06 -2.92 -12.23
CA THR A 156 9.35 -4.15 -12.60
C THR A 156 8.92 -4.93 -11.35
N LEU A 157 9.79 -5.07 -10.36
CA LEU A 157 9.44 -5.69 -9.07
C LEU A 157 8.34 -4.90 -8.33
N LEU A 158 8.36 -3.56 -8.39
CA LEU A 158 7.30 -2.73 -7.85
C LEU A 158 5.95 -3.03 -8.50
N VAL A 159 5.92 -3.09 -9.84
CA VAL A 159 4.70 -3.39 -10.61
C VAL A 159 4.12 -4.76 -10.23
N PHE A 160 4.97 -5.77 -10.00
CA PHE A 160 4.51 -7.07 -9.48
C PHE A 160 3.84 -6.96 -8.10
N LEU A 161 4.39 -6.17 -7.19
CA LEU A 161 3.82 -5.96 -5.85
C LEU A 161 2.47 -5.22 -5.93
N VAL A 162 2.35 -4.20 -6.79
CA VAL A 162 1.07 -3.53 -7.06
C VAL A 162 0.05 -4.53 -7.63
N GLY A 163 0.50 -5.44 -8.51
CA GLY A 163 -0.33 -6.55 -9.01
C GLY A 163 -0.89 -7.43 -7.89
N LEU A 164 -0.11 -7.71 -6.84
CA LEU A 164 -0.59 -8.45 -5.66
C LEU A 164 -1.62 -7.63 -4.85
N CYS A 165 -1.49 -6.31 -4.79
CA CYS A 165 -2.51 -5.43 -4.19
C CYS A 165 -3.82 -5.49 -4.96
N ILE A 166 -3.78 -5.50 -6.30
CA ILE A 166 -4.98 -5.65 -7.15
C ILE A 166 -5.64 -7.01 -6.89
N LEU A 167 -4.87 -8.10 -6.99
CA LEU A 167 -5.39 -9.46 -6.84
C LEU A 167 -5.99 -9.70 -5.45
N SER A 168 -5.30 -9.24 -4.40
CA SER A 168 -5.81 -9.36 -3.02
C SER A 168 -7.04 -8.50 -2.78
N SER A 169 -7.14 -7.30 -3.37
CA SER A 169 -8.32 -6.44 -3.26
C SER A 169 -9.53 -7.05 -3.96
N ILE A 170 -9.35 -7.60 -5.16
CA ILE A 170 -10.42 -8.34 -5.88
C ILE A 170 -10.82 -9.58 -5.09
N ALA A 171 -9.85 -10.36 -4.59
CA ALA A 171 -10.14 -11.51 -3.74
C ALA A 171 -10.93 -11.12 -2.49
N GLY A 172 -10.64 -9.95 -1.89
CA GLY A 172 -11.39 -9.42 -0.75
C GLY A 172 -12.86 -9.14 -1.06
N ALA A 173 -13.16 -8.71 -2.29
CA ALA A 173 -14.54 -8.55 -2.76
C ALA A 173 -15.24 -9.90 -2.99
N LEU A 174 -14.53 -10.91 -3.48
CA LEU A 174 -15.07 -12.24 -3.79
C LEU A 174 -15.22 -13.13 -2.56
N LEU A 175 -14.34 -12.96 -1.56
CA LEU A 175 -14.24 -13.80 -0.36
C LEU A 175 -14.31 -12.93 0.90
N PRO A 176 -15.45 -12.27 1.17
CA PRO A 176 -15.58 -11.22 2.19
C PRO A 176 -15.41 -11.72 3.63
N THR A 177 -15.38 -13.02 3.89
CA THR A 177 -15.19 -13.61 5.22
C THR A 177 -13.81 -14.26 5.41
N SER A 178 -12.93 -14.16 4.40
CA SER A 178 -11.64 -14.83 4.40
C SER A 178 -10.55 -13.99 5.07
N PHE A 179 -10.14 -14.40 6.28
CA PHE A 179 -9.01 -13.79 7.00
C PHE A 179 -7.69 -13.80 6.21
N PRO A 180 -7.27 -14.92 5.57
CA PRO A 180 -6.04 -14.93 4.79
C PRO A 180 -6.05 -13.90 3.66
N VAL A 181 -7.20 -13.64 3.03
CA VAL A 181 -7.32 -12.67 1.94
C VAL A 181 -7.13 -11.24 2.44
N ASP A 182 -7.80 -10.88 3.53
CA ASP A 182 -7.66 -9.57 4.18
C ASP A 182 -6.21 -9.33 4.66
N LEU A 183 -5.59 -10.35 5.24
CA LEU A 183 -4.20 -10.29 5.70
C LEU A 183 -3.22 -10.17 4.54
N CYS A 184 -3.41 -10.94 3.47
CA CYS A 184 -2.60 -10.85 2.24
C CYS A 184 -2.68 -9.46 1.61
N ASN A 185 -3.84 -8.80 1.67
CA ASN A 185 -3.98 -7.43 1.18
C ASN A 185 -3.10 -6.45 1.98
N GLY A 186 -3.15 -6.50 3.31
CA GLY A 186 -2.26 -5.70 4.15
C GLY A 186 -0.78 -6.00 3.93
N ILE A 187 -0.40 -7.26 3.78
CA ILE A 187 0.98 -7.69 3.46
C ILE A 187 1.42 -7.13 2.10
N ALA A 188 0.59 -7.23 1.07
CA ALA A 188 0.90 -6.74 -0.26
C ALA A 188 1.13 -5.21 -0.25
N ILE A 189 0.25 -4.46 0.42
CA ILE A 189 0.39 -3.00 0.57
C ILE A 189 1.66 -2.64 1.34
N ALA A 190 1.97 -3.36 2.43
CA ALA A 190 3.18 -3.15 3.21
C ALA A 190 4.45 -3.43 2.38
N LEU A 191 4.45 -4.51 1.57
CA LEU A 191 5.56 -4.84 0.68
C LEU A 191 5.72 -3.81 -0.44
N GLN A 192 4.62 -3.35 -1.04
CA GLN A 192 4.64 -2.26 -2.02
C GLN A 192 5.30 -1.00 -1.41
N GLY A 193 4.88 -0.59 -0.21
CA GLY A 193 5.47 0.56 0.48
C GLY A 193 6.94 0.36 0.84
N PHE A 194 7.31 -0.81 1.34
CA PHE A 194 8.70 -1.17 1.63
C PHE A 194 9.56 -1.10 0.37
N TRP A 195 9.04 -1.57 -0.77
CA TRP A 195 9.77 -1.61 -2.02
C TRP A 195 9.97 -0.23 -2.65
N PHE A 196 8.98 0.67 -2.53
CA PHE A 196 9.18 2.09 -2.84
C PHE A 196 10.32 2.69 -2.01
N TYR A 197 10.32 2.43 -0.71
CA TYR A 197 11.37 2.90 0.18
C TYR A 197 12.74 2.32 -0.21
N GLN A 198 12.81 1.02 -0.50
CA GLN A 198 14.02 0.37 -0.98
C GLN A 198 14.54 1.00 -2.28
N THR A 199 13.64 1.25 -3.24
CA THR A 199 13.95 1.92 -4.51
C THR A 199 14.50 3.32 -4.27
N ALA A 200 13.93 4.09 -3.33
CA ALA A 200 14.44 5.41 -2.95
C ALA A 200 15.90 5.34 -2.46
N PHE A 201 16.20 4.42 -1.54
CA PHE A 201 17.53 4.34 -0.94
C PHE A 201 18.59 3.75 -1.86
N VAL A 202 18.22 2.77 -2.69
CA VAL A 202 19.17 2.08 -3.58
C VAL A 202 19.43 2.89 -4.85
N LEU A 203 18.38 3.35 -5.54
CA LEU A 203 18.55 4.03 -6.82
C LEU A 203 18.83 5.52 -6.67
N TYR A 204 18.32 6.14 -5.61
CA TYR A 204 18.36 7.60 -5.43
C TYR A 204 19.00 8.03 -4.11
N GLY A 205 19.58 7.09 -3.37
CA GLY A 205 20.12 7.30 -2.03
C GLY A 205 21.51 6.69 -1.85
N PRO A 206 21.94 6.50 -0.59
CA PRO A 206 23.31 6.09 -0.28
C PRO A 206 23.60 4.61 -0.51
N MET A 207 22.59 3.79 -0.85
CA MET A 207 22.73 2.33 -0.97
C MET A 207 22.97 1.86 -2.42
N MET A 208 23.45 2.76 -3.28
CA MET A 208 23.69 2.44 -4.68
C MET A 208 24.71 1.30 -4.84
N PRO A 209 24.41 0.25 -5.64
CA PRO A 209 25.33 -0.87 -5.81
C PRO A 209 26.64 -0.41 -6.44
N SER A 210 27.75 -1.00 -6.00
CA SER A 210 29.06 -0.67 -6.54
C SER A 210 29.08 -0.89 -8.06
N GLY A 211 29.67 0.05 -8.81
CA GLY A 211 29.69 -0.01 -10.27
C GLY A 211 28.44 0.53 -10.96
N CYS A 212 27.45 1.04 -10.21
CA CYS A 212 26.35 1.83 -10.76
C CYS A 212 26.40 3.26 -10.20
N LYS A 213 25.91 4.21 -10.99
CA LYS A 213 25.83 5.64 -10.63
C LYS A 213 24.53 6.26 -11.13
N LEU A 214 23.99 7.19 -10.36
CA LEU A 214 22.91 8.05 -10.81
C LEU A 214 23.48 9.08 -11.79
N GLY A 215 23.11 8.97 -13.07
CA GLY A 215 23.40 9.99 -14.07
C GLY A 215 22.41 11.15 -14.02
N GLU A 216 22.52 12.09 -14.95
CA GLU A 216 21.57 13.22 -15.02
C GLU A 216 20.14 12.78 -15.34
N MET A 217 19.96 11.66 -16.05
CA MET A 217 18.63 11.23 -16.51
C MET A 217 18.22 9.80 -16.11
N SER A 218 19.15 8.96 -15.68
CA SER A 218 18.88 7.56 -15.34
C SER A 218 20.02 6.93 -14.55
N VAL A 219 19.73 5.81 -13.88
CA VAL A 219 20.77 4.98 -13.26
C VAL A 219 21.53 4.22 -14.36
N THR A 220 22.86 4.34 -14.37
CA THR A 220 23.73 3.66 -15.33
C THR A 220 24.77 2.81 -14.62
N CYS A 221 24.99 1.60 -15.09
CA CYS A 221 26.01 0.69 -14.58
C CYS A 221 27.20 0.61 -15.54
N HIS A 222 28.41 0.55 -14.99
CA HIS A 222 29.68 0.60 -15.74
C HIS A 222 29.92 -0.65 -16.60
N SER A 223 29.36 -1.80 -16.21
CA SER A 223 29.48 -3.07 -16.91
C SER A 223 28.20 -3.90 -16.74
N ALA A 224 27.96 -4.84 -17.65
CA ALA A 224 26.87 -5.81 -17.54
C ALA A 224 26.96 -6.62 -16.23
N ASP A 225 28.17 -6.98 -15.79
CA ASP A 225 28.37 -7.69 -14.52
C ASP A 225 27.92 -6.87 -13.31
N SER A 226 28.11 -5.54 -13.35
CA SER A 226 27.67 -4.65 -12.27
C SER A 226 26.14 -4.54 -12.21
N GLU A 227 25.50 -4.54 -13.38
CA GLU A 227 24.04 -4.56 -13.51
C GLU A 227 23.46 -5.87 -12.97
N VAL A 228 23.95 -7.03 -13.45
CA VAL A 228 23.52 -8.35 -12.97
C VAL A 228 23.71 -8.49 -11.47
N ARG A 229 24.81 -7.97 -10.91
CA ARG A 229 25.01 -7.95 -9.45
C ARG A 229 23.98 -7.08 -8.74
N GLY A 230 23.64 -5.92 -9.31
CA GLY A 230 22.60 -5.04 -8.78
C GLY A 230 21.22 -5.70 -8.80
N GLU A 231 20.88 -6.43 -9.86
CA GLU A 231 19.62 -7.18 -9.97
C GLU A 231 19.57 -8.35 -8.99
N LEU A 232 20.67 -9.09 -8.81
CA LEU A 232 20.78 -10.13 -7.80
C LEU A 232 20.58 -9.56 -6.38
N LEU A 233 21.18 -8.39 -6.11
CA LEU A 233 20.99 -7.70 -4.84
C LEU A 233 19.52 -7.27 -4.66
N ALA A 234 18.85 -6.81 -5.72
CA ALA A 234 17.43 -6.48 -5.69
C ALA A 234 16.57 -7.69 -5.28
N ASN A 235 16.83 -8.86 -5.89
CA ASN A 235 16.14 -10.10 -5.52
C ASN A 235 16.39 -10.48 -4.05
N PHE A 236 17.63 -10.40 -3.60
CA PHE A 236 17.96 -10.67 -2.21
C PHE A 236 17.23 -9.70 -1.25
N GLN A 237 17.22 -8.41 -1.56
CA GLN A 237 16.48 -7.40 -0.80
C GLN A 237 14.98 -7.68 -0.78
N LEU A 238 14.39 -8.13 -1.89
CA LEU A 238 12.98 -8.50 -1.96
C LEU A 238 12.68 -9.69 -1.04
N PHE A 239 13.50 -10.74 -1.07
CA PHE A 239 13.33 -11.89 -0.17
C PHE A 239 13.45 -11.49 1.31
N VAL A 240 14.40 -10.61 1.64
CA VAL A 240 14.55 -10.07 2.99
C VAL A 240 13.30 -9.26 3.38
N ALA A 241 12.79 -8.39 2.50
CA ALA A 241 11.59 -7.61 2.76
C ALA A 241 10.37 -8.52 3.02
N VAL A 242 10.17 -9.55 2.18
CA VAL A 242 9.13 -10.56 2.36
C VAL A 242 9.27 -11.26 3.71
N LEU A 243 10.47 -11.73 4.06
CA LEU A 243 10.72 -12.39 5.34
C LEU A 243 10.42 -11.46 6.52
N VAL A 244 10.87 -10.21 6.48
CA VAL A 244 10.64 -9.21 7.54
C VAL A 244 9.15 -8.96 7.74
N VAL A 245 8.39 -8.75 6.66
CA VAL A 245 6.94 -8.52 6.75
C VAL A 245 6.22 -9.76 7.27
N LEU A 246 6.59 -10.97 6.83
CA LEU A 246 5.99 -12.21 7.31
C LEU A 246 6.29 -12.47 8.79
N VAL A 247 7.54 -12.34 9.21
CA VAL A 247 7.93 -12.47 10.63
C VAL A 247 7.21 -11.43 11.47
N GLY A 248 7.16 -10.17 11.02
CA GLY A 248 6.42 -9.11 11.68
C GLY A 248 4.92 -9.43 11.81
N THR A 249 4.33 -10.04 10.79
CA THR A 249 2.93 -10.49 10.80
C THR A 249 2.69 -11.63 11.79
N VAL A 250 3.58 -12.61 11.86
CA VAL A 250 3.48 -13.71 12.83
C VAL A 250 3.65 -13.19 14.27
N VAL A 251 4.59 -12.28 14.48
CA VAL A 251 4.80 -11.63 15.79
C VAL A 251 3.58 -10.80 16.18
N SER A 252 3.01 -10.02 15.25
CA SER A 252 1.82 -9.22 15.52
C SER A 252 0.61 -10.11 15.85
N TYR A 253 0.46 -11.25 15.17
CA TYR A 253 -0.55 -12.27 15.49
C TYR A 253 -0.36 -12.84 16.88
N GLY A 254 0.84 -13.31 17.23
CA GLY A 254 1.15 -13.86 18.55
C GLY A 254 0.91 -12.84 19.68
N PHE A 255 1.32 -11.59 19.46
CA PHE A 255 1.08 -10.50 20.39
C PHE A 255 -0.43 -10.21 20.55
N ALA A 256 -1.16 -10.06 19.45
CA ALA A 256 -2.60 -9.82 19.48
C ALA A 256 -3.37 -10.97 20.15
N ALA A 257 -3.03 -12.22 19.84
CA ALA A 257 -3.59 -13.42 20.47
C ALA A 257 -3.42 -13.39 21.99
N SER A 258 -2.22 -13.06 22.47
CA SER A 258 -1.93 -12.96 23.91
C SER A 258 -2.75 -11.87 24.61
N ARG A 259 -3.02 -10.76 23.92
CA ARG A 259 -3.63 -9.55 24.49
C ARG A 259 -5.15 -9.51 24.37
N TYR A 260 -5.70 -10.05 23.29
CA TYR A 260 -7.12 -9.92 22.92
C TYR A 260 -7.86 -11.26 22.81
N GLY A 261 -7.16 -12.40 22.69
CA GLY A 261 -7.77 -13.73 22.52
C GLY A 261 -8.48 -14.30 23.76
N LYS A 262 -8.43 -13.61 24.91
CA LYS A 262 -9.00 -14.08 26.19
C LYS A 262 -10.53 -13.94 26.34
N TYR A 263 -11.22 -13.36 25.36
CA TYR A 263 -12.68 -13.17 25.47
C TYR A 263 -13.48 -14.46 25.27
N GLU A 264 -13.01 -15.41 24.44
CA GLU A 264 -13.74 -16.68 24.21
C GLU A 264 -13.55 -17.66 25.37
N VAL A 265 -12.36 -17.71 25.98
CA VAL A 265 -12.06 -18.60 27.12
C VAL A 265 -12.83 -18.21 28.39
N LYS A 266 -12.98 -16.91 28.68
CA LYS A 266 -13.78 -16.47 29.85
C LYS A 266 -15.28 -16.71 29.68
N SER A 267 -15.80 -16.60 28.45
CA SER A 267 -17.20 -16.90 28.15
C SER A 267 -17.52 -18.38 28.34
N LEU A 268 -16.64 -19.28 27.90
CA LEU A 268 -16.80 -20.73 28.10
C LEU A 268 -16.64 -21.12 29.57
N HIS A 269 -15.69 -20.53 30.30
CA HIS A 269 -15.53 -20.81 31.73
C HIS A 269 -16.71 -20.31 32.57
N ALA A 270 -17.31 -19.16 32.22
CA ALA A 270 -18.51 -18.64 32.90
C ALA A 270 -19.76 -19.49 32.59
N PHE A 271 -19.87 -20.01 31.37
CA PHE A 271 -20.96 -20.92 31.00
C PHE A 271 -20.84 -22.25 31.74
N GLN A 272 -19.62 -22.80 31.86
CA GLN A 272 -19.40 -24.09 32.52
C GLN A 272 -19.60 -24.02 34.04
N VAL A 273 -19.20 -22.92 34.69
CA VAL A 273 -19.46 -22.71 36.13
C VAL A 273 -20.96 -22.54 36.41
N GLY A 274 -21.75 -21.98 35.49
CA GLY A 274 -23.20 -21.86 35.65
C GLY A 274 -23.99 -23.17 35.46
N PHE A 275 -23.38 -24.23 34.93
CA PHE A 275 -23.99 -25.56 34.84
C PHE A 275 -23.61 -26.51 35.98
N ASP A 276 -22.58 -26.17 36.76
CA ASP A 276 -22.15 -26.94 37.93
C ASP A 276 -22.81 -26.45 39.24
N GLU A 277 -23.66 -25.42 39.19
CA GLU A 277 -24.41 -24.85 40.33
C GLU A 277 -25.93 -25.16 40.34
N ASP A 278 -26.44 -25.96 39.38
CA ASP A 278 -27.82 -26.49 39.34
C ASP A 278 -27.86 -28.03 39.53
#